data_AF-A0A2E4V3V6-F1
#
_entry.id   AF-A0A2E4V3V6-F1
#
_cell.length_a   1.000
_cell.length_b   1.000
_cell.length_c   1.000
_cell.angle_alpha   90.00
_cell.angle_beta   90.00
_cell.angle_gamma   90.00
#
_symmetry.space_group_name_H-M   'P 1'
#
loop_
_entity.id
_entity.type
_entity.pdbx_description
1 polymer ?
#
loop_
_entity_poly.entity_id
_entity_poly.type
_entity_poly.pdbx_seq_one_letter_code
_entity_poly.pdbx_strand_id
1 'polypeptide(L)'
;MKIPATILQQFIGMDDYERRLTIDRLSRELGLSIVEIESEIIDFEQGINSPTSNLNNVELPKKESNFIVTETSTEGSPNFITDAHKYRFEYDPRRDAKERQSNVNQAILCPHCNVGIGIPPIRPIKIMCPSCRIESIFEN
;
A
#
# COMPACT_ATOMS: atom_id res chain seq x y z
N MET A 1 -18.35 35.01 0.09
CA MET A 1 -18.43 35.03 1.58
C MET A 1 -17.01 34.79 2.09
N LYS A 2 -16.58 35.40 3.20
CA LYS A 2 -15.22 35.21 3.73
C LYS A 2 -15.18 34.02 4.69
N ILE A 3 -14.14 33.20 4.61
CA ILE A 3 -13.94 32.09 5.54
C ILE A 3 -13.59 32.68 6.92
N PRO A 4 -14.24 32.22 8.02
CA PRO A 4 -13.90 32.66 9.36
C PRO A 4 -12.42 32.41 9.69
N ALA A 5 -11.73 33.41 10.25
CA ALA A 5 -10.30 33.32 10.57
C ALA A 5 -9.94 32.18 11.54
N THR A 6 -10.90 31.74 12.38
CA THR A 6 -10.74 30.57 13.26
C THR A 6 -10.55 29.27 12.49
N ILE A 7 -11.17 29.14 11.32
CA ILE A 7 -11.03 27.97 10.44
C ILE A 7 -9.69 28.02 9.72
N LEU A 8 -9.27 29.21 9.28
CA LEU A 8 -7.97 29.40 8.62
C LEU A 8 -6.79 29.11 9.55
N GLN A 9 -6.91 29.41 10.85
CA GLN A 9 -5.90 29.07 11.86
C GLN A 9 -5.74 27.56 12.05
N GLN A 10 -6.78 26.77 11.85
CA GLN A 10 -6.71 25.31 11.99
C GLN A 10 -5.74 24.69 10.98
N PHE A 11 -5.57 25.30 9.80
CA PHE A 11 -4.65 24.82 8.78
C PHE A 11 -3.17 24.96 9.16
N ILE A 12 -2.84 25.78 10.17
CA ILE A 12 -1.48 25.99 10.63
C ILE A 12 -1.06 24.77 11.46
N GLY A 13 -0.31 23.86 10.83
CA GLY A 13 0.22 22.64 11.46
C GLY A 13 -0.49 21.34 11.08
N MET A 14 -1.48 21.39 10.18
CA MET A 14 -2.05 20.19 9.55
C MET A 14 -1.07 19.63 8.51
N ASP A 15 -1.06 18.31 8.36
CA ASP A 15 -0.33 17.68 7.26
C ASP A 15 -1.04 17.91 5.90
N ASP A 16 -0.35 17.67 4.79
CA ASP A 16 -0.87 17.94 3.44
C ASP A 16 -2.13 17.12 3.12
N TYR A 17 -2.27 15.93 3.71
CA TYR A 17 -3.42 15.05 3.48
C TYR A 17 -4.65 15.54 4.23
N GLU A 18 -4.50 15.83 5.52
CA GLU A 18 -5.52 16.40 6.38
C GLU A 18 -5.98 17.77 5.86
N ARG A 19 -5.05 18.62 5.39
CA ARG A 19 -5.35 19.91 4.74
C ARG A 19 -6.27 19.72 3.54
N ARG A 20 -5.99 18.76 2.67
CA ARG A 20 -6.83 18.49 1.49
C ARG A 20 -8.22 17.97 1.89
N LEU A 21 -8.29 17.12 2.91
CA LEU A 21 -9.55 16.58 3.43
C LEU A 21 -10.43 17.67 4.07
N THR A 22 -9.83 18.61 4.81
CA THR A 22 -10.57 19.73 5.40
C THR A 22 -11.04 20.73 4.35
N ILE A 23 -10.25 21.00 3.30
CA ILE A 23 -10.69 21.81 2.16
C ILE A 23 -11.92 21.19 1.48
N ASP A 24 -11.92 19.87 1.23
CA ASP A 24 -13.10 19.19 0.65
C ASP A 24 -14.32 19.29 1.58
N ARG A 25 -14.14 19.13 2.90
CA ARG A 25 -15.23 19.33 3.87
C ARG A 25 -15.76 20.76 3.86
N LEU A 26 -14.89 21.77 3.88
CA LEU A 26 -15.28 23.18 3.89
C LEU A 26 -15.96 23.60 2.61
N SER A 27 -15.56 23.05 1.46
CA SER A 27 -16.22 23.32 0.18
C SER A 27 -17.71 22.94 0.21
N ARG A 28 -18.05 21.84 0.89
CA ARG A 28 -19.43 21.37 1.04
C ARG A 28 -20.21 22.16 2.08
N GLU A 29 -19.54 22.57 3.16
CA GLU A 29 -20.18 23.30 4.28
C GLU A 29 -20.47 24.76 3.92
N LEU A 30 -19.51 25.42 3.27
CA LEU A 30 -19.59 26.85 2.92
C LEU A 30 -20.09 27.08 1.48
N GLY A 31 -20.17 26.03 0.66
CA GLY A 31 -20.59 26.11 -0.73
C GLY A 31 -19.62 26.89 -1.62
N LEU A 32 -18.36 27.02 -1.20
CA LEU A 32 -17.29 27.71 -1.92
C LEU A 32 -16.53 26.73 -2.80
N SER A 33 -15.96 27.23 -3.90
CA SER A 33 -15.09 26.40 -4.73
C SER A 33 -13.76 26.12 -4.01
N ILE A 34 -13.17 24.97 -4.32
CA ILE A 34 -11.88 24.55 -3.75
C ILE A 34 -10.78 25.60 -4.02
N VAL A 35 -10.80 26.20 -5.22
CA VAL A 35 -9.82 27.21 -5.65
C VAL A 35 -9.92 28.49 -4.83
N GLU A 36 -11.15 28.93 -4.51
CA GLU A 36 -11.37 30.12 -3.67
C GLU A 36 -10.87 29.87 -2.24
N ILE A 37 -11.14 28.69 -1.68
CA ILE A 37 -10.69 28.30 -0.34
C ILE A 37 -9.15 28.26 -0.28
N GLU A 38 -8.50 27.69 -1.29
CA GLU A 38 -7.04 27.64 -1.38
C GLU A 38 -6.42 29.04 -1.44
N SER A 39 -6.99 29.95 -2.24
CA SER A 39 -6.50 31.32 -2.32
C SER A 39 -6.60 32.06 -0.99
N GLU A 40 -7.69 31.88 -0.23
CA GLU A 40 -7.88 32.53 1.07
C GLU A 40 -6.95 31.96 2.15
N ILE A 41 -6.60 30.66 2.08
CA ILE A 41 -5.58 30.06 2.95
C ILE A 41 -4.20 30.64 2.65
N ILE A 42 -3.83 30.78 1.38
CA ILE A 42 -2.53 31.34 0.96
C ILE A 42 -2.42 32.80 1.41
N ASP A 43 -3.46 33.61 1.21
CA ASP A 43 -3.51 35.00 1.66
C ASP A 43 -3.36 35.12 3.19
N PHE A 44 -3.94 34.17 3.93
CA PHE A 44 -3.84 34.11 5.40
C PHE A 44 -2.43 33.71 5.87
N GLU A 45 -1.82 32.69 5.27
CA GLU A 45 -0.43 32.28 5.55
C GLU A 45 0.57 33.41 5.27
N GLN A 46 0.34 34.18 4.19
CA GLN A 46 1.15 35.34 3.87
C GLN A 46 0.94 36.51 4.85
N GLY A 47 -0.27 36.68 5.38
CA GLY A 47 -0.58 37.68 6.41
C GLY A 47 0.06 37.42 7.77
N ILE A 48 0.35 36.14 8.10
CA ILE A 48 0.97 35.73 9.38
C ILE A 48 2.49 35.83 9.34
N ASN A 49 3.10 35.80 8.15
CA ASN A 49 4.55 35.90 7.96
C ASN A 49 5.08 37.36 7.99
N SER A 50 4.60 38.15 8.96
CA SER A 50 5.34 39.35 9.42
C SER A 50 6.20 38.93 10.62
N PRO A 51 7.53 39.00 10.55
CA PRO A 51 8.40 38.19 11.39
C PRO A 51 8.62 38.82 12.77
N THR A 52 8.33 38.08 13.85
CA THR A 52 9.01 38.27 15.13
C THR A 52 9.27 36.95 15.86
N SER A 53 10.55 36.81 16.23
CA SER A 53 11.12 36.08 17.36
C SER A 53 11.15 34.53 17.35
N ASN A 54 12.35 34.02 17.04
CA ASN A 54 13.21 33.19 17.90
C ASN A 54 12.55 32.47 19.09
N LEU A 55 12.66 31.13 19.15
CA LEU A 55 13.47 30.36 20.14
C LEU A 55 13.13 28.86 20.10
N ASN A 56 14.18 28.08 19.80
CA ASN A 56 14.59 26.81 20.45
C ASN A 56 13.79 25.50 20.34
N ASN A 57 14.62 24.44 20.22
CA ASN A 57 14.46 23.04 20.65
C ASN A 57 13.80 22.04 19.68
N VAL A 58 14.59 21.15 19.08
CA VAL A 58 15.04 19.86 19.64
C VAL A 58 15.75 19.13 18.49
N GLU A 59 17.02 18.78 18.68
CA GLU A 59 17.79 18.00 17.72
C GLU A 59 17.37 16.52 17.80
N LEU A 60 16.45 16.12 16.91
CA LEU A 60 16.09 14.73 16.67
C LEU A 60 17.27 14.02 15.98
N PRO A 61 17.68 12.81 16.40
CA PRO A 61 18.75 12.11 15.70
C PRO A 61 18.27 11.76 14.29
N LYS A 62 18.95 12.30 13.28
CA LYS A 62 18.73 11.94 11.87
C LYS A 62 18.97 10.45 11.71
N LYS A 63 17.89 9.69 11.46
CA LYS A 63 18.01 8.36 10.88
C LYS A 63 18.42 8.54 9.42
N GLU A 64 19.73 8.51 9.16
CA GLU A 64 20.25 8.51 7.80
C GLU A 64 19.87 7.19 7.13
N SER A 65 18.82 7.21 6.32
CA SER A 65 18.58 6.17 5.33
C SER A 65 19.43 6.47 4.10
N ASN A 66 20.42 5.61 3.82
CA ASN A 66 21.29 5.71 2.64
C ASN A 66 20.57 5.41 1.30
N PHE A 67 19.23 5.38 1.28
CA PHE A 67 18.45 5.21 0.06
C PHE A 67 17.95 6.57 -0.40
N ILE A 68 18.60 7.11 -1.42
CA ILE A 68 18.11 8.26 -2.16
C ILE A 68 16.97 7.75 -3.05
N VAL A 69 15.72 8.02 -2.68
CA VAL A 69 14.58 7.86 -3.56
C VAL A 69 14.18 9.25 -4.04
N THR A 70 14.72 9.64 -5.19
CA THR A 70 14.23 10.77 -5.98
C THR A 70 13.26 10.20 -7.01
N GLU A 71 11.96 10.31 -6.75
CA GLU A 71 10.94 10.09 -7.79
C GLU A 71 10.76 11.38 -8.59
N THR A 72 11.75 11.70 -9.42
CA THR A 72 11.48 12.39 -10.68
C THR A 72 11.55 11.31 -11.75
N SER A 73 10.40 10.88 -12.26
CA SER A 73 10.33 9.97 -13.41
C SER A 73 10.87 10.72 -14.63
N THR A 74 12.18 10.70 -14.80
CA THR A 74 12.88 11.12 -16.01
C THR A 74 12.74 10.03 -17.07
N GLU A 75 12.55 10.41 -18.33
CA GLU A 75 12.47 9.48 -19.45
C GLU A 75 13.74 8.60 -19.48
N GLY A 76 13.60 7.31 -19.17
CA GLY A 76 14.71 6.35 -19.01
C GLY A 76 14.85 5.75 -17.61
N SER A 77 14.07 6.21 -16.63
CA SER A 77 13.99 5.58 -15.29
C SER A 77 13.18 4.26 -15.32
N PRO A 78 13.58 3.23 -14.55
CA PRO A 78 12.86 1.96 -14.52
C PRO A 78 11.47 2.16 -13.90
N ASN A 79 10.44 1.66 -14.60
CA ASN A 79 9.07 1.71 -14.11
C ASN A 79 8.90 0.76 -12.92
N PHE A 80 8.72 1.32 -11.73
CA PHE A 80 8.42 0.55 -10.54
C PHE A 80 6.94 0.14 -10.56
N ILE A 81 6.68 -1.16 -10.66
CA ILE A 81 5.34 -1.71 -10.57
C ILE A 81 4.83 -1.56 -9.13
N THR A 82 3.66 -0.94 -8.99
CA THR A 82 2.99 -0.68 -7.70
C THR A 82 2.52 -1.95 -6.99
N ASP A 83 2.08 -2.96 -7.75
CA ASP A 83 1.68 -4.27 -7.21
C ASP A 83 2.73 -5.35 -7.52
N ALA A 84 3.88 -5.24 -6.85
CA ALA A 84 4.94 -6.25 -6.93
C ALA A 84 4.50 -7.62 -6.36
N HIS A 85 3.39 -7.70 -5.61
CA HIS A 85 2.87 -8.95 -5.04
C HIS A 85 2.28 -9.87 -6.10
N LYS A 86 1.66 -9.33 -7.14
CA LYS A 86 1.13 -10.09 -8.28
C LYS A 86 2.19 -10.83 -9.09
N TYR A 87 3.45 -10.40 -8.99
CA TYR A 87 4.59 -10.99 -9.68
C TYR A 87 5.43 -11.89 -8.75
N ARG A 88 5.01 -12.08 -7.49
CA ARG A 88 5.63 -13.07 -6.62
C ARG A 88 5.23 -14.45 -7.11
N PHE A 89 6.23 -15.33 -7.27
CA PHE A 89 5.97 -16.74 -7.53
C PHE A 89 5.12 -17.32 -6.38
N GLU A 90 4.11 -18.15 -6.69
CA GLU A 90 3.28 -18.86 -5.70
C GLU A 90 4.06 -19.87 -4.84
N TYR A 91 5.38 -19.91 -5.00
CA TYR A 91 6.29 -20.69 -4.18
C TYR A 91 6.37 -20.10 -2.77
N ASP A 92 5.83 -20.81 -1.78
CA ASP A 92 6.04 -20.49 -0.37
C ASP A 92 7.49 -20.82 0.03
N PRO A 93 8.36 -19.82 0.33
CA PRO A 93 9.77 -20.04 0.61
C PRO A 93 10.05 -20.55 2.03
N ARG A 94 9.01 -20.82 2.83
CA ARG A 94 9.16 -21.37 4.18
C ARG A 94 9.78 -22.76 4.12
N ARG A 95 10.62 -23.08 5.13
CA ARG A 95 11.29 -24.38 5.24
C ARG A 95 10.30 -25.55 5.21
N ASP A 96 9.18 -25.41 5.90
CA ASP A 96 8.13 -26.43 5.99
C ASP A 96 7.42 -26.68 4.64
N ALA A 97 7.35 -25.67 3.77
CA ALA A 97 6.79 -25.81 2.43
C ALA A 97 7.77 -26.56 1.52
N LYS A 98 9.07 -26.25 1.63
CA LYS A 98 10.13 -26.95 0.91
C LYS A 98 10.20 -28.43 1.26
N GLU A 99 10.05 -28.78 2.54
CA GLU A 99 10.02 -30.18 3.00
C GLU A 99 8.80 -30.94 2.44
N ARG A 100 7.61 -30.32 2.46
CA ARG A 100 6.39 -30.90 1.86
C ARG A 100 6.54 -31.11 0.36
N GLN A 101 7.17 -30.18 -0.35
CA GLN A 101 7.46 -30.31 -1.79
C GLN A 101 8.49 -31.41 -2.07
N SER A 102 9.52 -31.59 -1.23
CA SER A 102 10.49 -32.67 -1.43
C SER A 102 9.90 -34.07 -1.22
N ASN A 103 8.81 -34.18 -0.46
CA ASN A 103 8.12 -35.45 -0.22
C ASN A 103 7.16 -35.84 -1.37
N VAL A 104 6.96 -34.96 -2.36
CA VAL A 104 6.17 -35.22 -3.57
C VAL A 104 7.05 -35.93 -4.59
N ASN A 105 6.86 -37.25 -4.76
CA ASN A 105 7.65 -38.07 -5.69
C ASN A 105 6.87 -38.52 -6.92
N GLN A 106 5.56 -38.31 -6.97
CA GLN A 106 4.70 -38.72 -8.07
C GLN A 106 3.73 -37.60 -8.44
N ALA A 107 3.25 -37.60 -9.68
CA ALA A 107 2.22 -36.69 -10.14
C ALA A 107 1.03 -37.48 -10.72
N ILE A 108 -0.18 -37.06 -10.40
CA ILE A 108 -1.43 -37.62 -10.92
C ILE A 108 -2.33 -36.50 -11.45
N LEU A 109 -3.21 -36.83 -12.39
CA LEU A 109 -4.22 -35.90 -12.90
C LEU A 109 -5.48 -36.00 -12.04
N CYS A 110 -6.04 -34.85 -11.66
CA CYS A 110 -7.36 -34.83 -11.05
C CYS A 110 -8.41 -35.31 -12.06
N PRO A 111 -9.30 -36.26 -11.71
CA PRO A 111 -10.31 -36.79 -12.64
C PRO A 111 -11.38 -35.76 -13.03
N HIS A 112 -11.52 -34.66 -12.28
CA HIS A 112 -12.56 -33.65 -12.52
C HIS A 112 -12.07 -32.44 -13.31
N CYS A 113 -10.86 -31.93 -13.00
CA CYS A 113 -10.33 -30.72 -13.63
C CYS A 113 -9.05 -30.95 -14.45
N ASN A 114 -8.55 -32.18 -14.55
CA ASN A 114 -7.32 -32.55 -15.26
C ASN A 114 -6.08 -31.73 -14.87
N VAL A 115 -6.08 -31.15 -13.67
CA VAL A 115 -4.91 -30.47 -13.12
C VAL A 115 -3.93 -31.51 -12.59
N GLY A 116 -2.64 -31.32 -12.90
CA GLY A 116 -1.56 -32.14 -12.35
C GLY A 116 -1.34 -31.84 -10.87
N ILE A 117 -1.40 -32.88 -10.04
CA ILE A 117 -1.24 -32.80 -8.59
C ILE A 117 -0.05 -33.67 -8.19
N GLY A 118 0.89 -33.06 -7.49
CA GLY A 118 2.00 -33.77 -6.85
C GLY A 118 1.55 -34.49 -5.58
N ILE A 119 1.84 -35.79 -5.49
CA ILE A 119 1.46 -36.65 -4.36
C ILE A 119 2.64 -37.48 -3.83
N PRO A 120 2.61 -37.88 -2.55
CA PRO A 120 3.58 -38.82 -2.00
C PRO A 120 3.36 -40.25 -2.57
N PRO A 121 4.38 -41.12 -2.52
CA PRO A 121 4.32 -42.48 -3.05
C PRO A 121 3.55 -43.48 -2.16
N ILE A 122 2.97 -43.00 -1.05
CA ILE A 122 2.24 -43.81 -0.08
C ILE A 122 0.80 -44.01 -0.60
N ARG A 123 0.19 -45.16 -0.33
CA ARG A 123 -1.20 -45.51 -0.68
C ARG A 123 -1.83 -46.30 0.48
N PRO A 124 -3.15 -46.23 0.71
CA PRO A 124 -4.14 -45.35 0.08
C PRO A 124 -3.98 -43.89 0.54
N ILE A 125 -4.28 -42.94 -0.34
CA ILE A 125 -4.23 -41.51 0.00
C ILE A 125 -5.57 -40.84 -0.31
N LYS A 126 -6.01 -40.02 0.63
CA LYS A 126 -7.10 -39.07 0.43
C LYS A 126 -6.47 -37.74 0.05
N ILE A 127 -6.72 -37.28 -1.18
CA ILE A 127 -6.24 -35.98 -1.64
C ILE A 127 -7.41 -35.05 -1.94
N MET A 128 -7.17 -33.76 -1.75
CA MET A 128 -8.10 -32.69 -2.08
C MET A 128 -7.47 -31.85 -3.18
N CYS A 129 -8.12 -31.75 -4.34
CA CYS A 129 -7.58 -30.96 -5.44
C CYS A 129 -7.59 -29.46 -5.07
N PRO A 130 -6.47 -28.73 -5.18
CA PRO A 130 -6.44 -27.30 -4.86
C PRO A 130 -7.27 -26.45 -5.84
N SER A 131 -7.50 -26.95 -7.06
CA SER A 131 -8.18 -26.21 -8.12
C SER A 131 -9.70 -26.40 -8.10
N CYS A 132 -10.20 -27.64 -7.96
CA CYS A 132 -11.64 -27.92 -7.95
C CYS A 132 -12.21 -28.23 -6.56
N ARG A 133 -11.38 -28.34 -5.52
CA ARG A 133 -11.77 -28.63 -4.13
C ARG A 133 -12.46 -29.99 -3.91
N ILE A 134 -12.38 -30.88 -4.89
CA ILE A 134 -12.97 -32.23 -4.80
C ILE A 134 -11.98 -33.17 -4.13
N GLU A 135 -12.51 -34.01 -3.24
CA GLU A 135 -11.77 -35.09 -2.58
C GLU A 135 -11.79 -36.34 -3.46
N SER A 136 -10.63 -36.96 -3.65
CA SER A 136 -10.51 -38.24 -4.33
C SER A 136 -9.57 -39.17 -3.58
N ILE A 137 -9.90 -40.46 -3.62
CA ILE A 137 -9.14 -41.53 -2.99
C ILE A 137 -8.41 -42.26 -4.12
N PHE A 138 -7.09 -42.41 -3.97
CA PHE A 138 -6.29 -43.17 -4.92
C PHE A 138 -5.78 -44.44 -4.25
N GLU A 139 -6.21 -45.56 -4.80
CA GLU A 139 -5.78 -46.91 -4.49
C GLU A 139 -5.11 -47.45 -5.75
N ASN A 140 -3.85 -47.87 -5.62
CA ASN A 140 -2.95 -48.46 -6.63
C ASN A 140 -3.10 -47.98 -8.09
#